data_AF-A0A7C1HRT0-F1
#
_entry.id   AF-A0A7C1HRT0-F1
#
_cell.length_a   1.000
_cell.length_b   1.000
_cell.length_c   1.000
_cell.angle_alpha   90.00
_cell.angle_beta   90.00
_cell.angle_gamma   90.00
#
_symmetry.space_group_name_H-M   'P 1'
#
loop_
_entity.id
_entity.type
_entity.pdbx_description
1 polymer ?
#
loop_
_entity_poly.entity_id
_entity_poly.type
_entity_poly.pdbx_seq_one_letter_code
_entity_poly.pdbx_strand_id
1 'polypeptide(L)'
;MNSRNLMIPLMLTMLVAGAFAVQRQAALVERFTNTSCSPCVPAGILTNSMANYYGPQAAILEIHTNWPGSSDPFYLYNTTDTYARWFHYSVSSVPTLCVDGKKLGSWSTMPSAITERLAPTRTPAPISFDVTTSGSNIEIDVHTHNSTSGSYKLFAAITQSNNAYSAPNGETIHNNVLRDLLPNTSGQTISLGSVGTQHFSFPFTWDGGTYVTEDMKIVTWVQDMSAATTDYTVVSSFWTWWPQTNKWLYWRGIHKQSLASDGTADLAGDKLKNVGTNNDTYVVKMVKSMPGSWSAILTVGGTSHADSVVIPVNSGDSTTVDIEVTTSGDGVGNIDLVIRSVGSGETETITYSVIQNAILLVDDDAGDAGETYYEAALDALGEIYYTYERSMGPITASEMNDFELVLWFTGDDYSTVIDNDDLAALQNYMTGGGKLFFSSQDLGYFLNVTNPGVAGWYNTYFKATYLTDDSDENTIVGNATGPFVGHTYETYAPDGAPFAGAWQSEIAPTGGSQLAFYYDKAGSPGAGVVYDGTYRLVYFAFGWETIGGATNRRDFMQAILEYLRSGTVGVDETELPAKPLLMS
;
A
#
# COMPACT_ATOMS: atom_id res chain seq x y z
N MET A 1 -53.84 -60.20 16.57
CA MET A 1 -53.75 -58.79 16.15
C MET A 1 -52.33 -58.31 16.43
N ASN A 2 -51.40 -58.46 15.49
CA ASN A 2 -50.01 -58.03 15.64
C ASN A 2 -49.65 -57.15 14.44
N SER A 3 -49.39 -55.88 14.75
CA SER A 3 -48.90 -54.84 13.85
C SER A 3 -47.48 -55.17 13.38
N ARG A 4 -47.27 -55.24 12.06
CA ARG A 4 -45.94 -55.21 11.45
C ARG A 4 -45.65 -53.78 10.99
N ASN A 5 -44.71 -53.14 11.68
CA ASN A 5 -44.12 -51.87 11.26
C ASN A 5 -43.32 -52.08 9.97
N LEU A 6 -43.70 -51.38 8.91
CA LEU A 6 -42.93 -51.29 7.67
C LEU A 6 -42.11 -50.00 7.75
N MET A 7 -40.81 -50.11 8.05
CA MET A 7 -39.87 -48.99 7.93
C MET A 7 -39.55 -48.78 6.44
N ILE A 8 -39.88 -47.61 5.91
CA ILE A 8 -39.43 -47.11 4.61
C ILE A 8 -38.16 -46.29 4.88
N PRO A 9 -37.00 -46.60 4.27
CA PRO A 9 -35.82 -45.75 4.39
C PRO A 9 -36.02 -44.49 3.56
N LEU A 10 -36.07 -43.34 4.24
CA LEU A 10 -36.06 -42.02 3.61
C LEU A 10 -34.64 -41.75 3.09
N MET A 11 -34.45 -41.92 1.78
CA MET A 11 -33.20 -41.56 1.11
C MET A 11 -33.13 -40.02 1.03
N LEU A 12 -32.40 -39.42 1.96
CA LEU A 12 -32.15 -37.97 1.99
C LEU A 12 -31.08 -37.66 0.94
N THR A 13 -31.51 -37.26 -0.25
CA THR A 13 -30.63 -36.70 -1.28
C THR A 13 -30.15 -35.32 -0.81
N MET A 14 -28.95 -35.27 -0.23
CA MET A 14 -28.22 -34.01 -0.03
C MET A 14 -27.92 -33.41 -1.41
N LEU A 15 -28.62 -32.32 -1.77
CA LEU A 15 -28.15 -31.43 -2.82
C LEU A 15 -26.85 -30.79 -2.31
N VAL A 16 -25.71 -31.26 -2.82
CA VAL A 16 -24.47 -30.49 -2.74
C VAL A 16 -24.66 -29.32 -3.70
N ALA A 17 -24.98 -28.14 -3.14
CA ALA A 17 -24.83 -26.90 -3.87
C ALA A 17 -23.35 -26.77 -4.21
N GLY A 18 -22.99 -26.98 -5.47
CA GLY A 18 -21.65 -26.66 -5.94
C GLY A 18 -21.40 -25.18 -5.65
N ALA A 19 -20.41 -24.89 -4.82
CA ALA A 19 -19.87 -23.55 -4.72
C ALA A 19 -19.35 -23.20 -6.11
N PHE A 20 -20.05 -22.32 -6.83
CA PHE A 20 -19.46 -21.68 -8.00
C PHE A 20 -18.24 -20.92 -7.48
N ALA A 21 -17.05 -21.29 -7.94
CA ALA A 21 -15.87 -20.48 -7.71
C ALA A 21 -16.18 -19.07 -8.23
N VAL A 22 -16.17 -18.07 -7.35
CA VAL A 22 -16.31 -16.66 -7.75
C VAL A 22 -15.12 -16.36 -8.66
N GLN A 23 -15.33 -16.36 -9.97
CA GLN A 23 -14.27 -16.11 -10.94
C GLN A 23 -13.84 -14.65 -10.82
N ARG A 24 -12.52 -14.45 -10.77
CA ARG A 24 -11.81 -13.19 -10.47
C ARG A 24 -12.33 -12.01 -11.31
N GLN A 25 -12.91 -11.03 -10.63
CA GLN A 25 -13.33 -9.75 -11.23
C GLN A 25 -12.30 -8.67 -10.87
N ALA A 26 -11.92 -7.86 -11.87
CA ALA A 26 -11.07 -6.69 -11.66
C ALA A 26 -11.86 -5.39 -11.87
N ALA A 27 -11.46 -4.34 -11.15
CA ALA A 27 -11.80 -2.96 -11.49
C ALA A 27 -10.94 -2.53 -12.69
N LEU A 28 -11.57 -2.08 -13.78
CA LEU A 28 -10.84 -1.51 -14.91
C LEU A 28 -10.42 -0.09 -14.55
N VAL A 29 -9.12 0.19 -14.59
CA VAL A 29 -8.55 1.52 -14.40
C VAL A 29 -7.90 1.96 -15.70
N GLU A 30 -8.29 3.13 -16.20
CA GLU A 30 -7.70 3.74 -17.38
C GLU A 30 -7.12 5.10 -17.00
N ARG A 31 -5.79 5.22 -17.01
CA ARG A 31 -5.05 6.46 -16.74
C ARG A 31 -4.66 7.10 -18.07
N PHE A 32 -5.09 8.34 -18.28
CA PHE A 32 -4.65 9.18 -19.37
C PHE A 32 -3.47 10.03 -18.90
N THR A 33 -2.34 9.92 -19.59
CA THR A 33 -1.05 10.51 -19.16
C THR A 33 -0.22 10.99 -20.36
N ASN A 34 0.94 11.59 -20.09
CA ASN A 34 1.94 11.94 -21.10
C ASN A 34 3.31 12.14 -20.44
N THR A 35 4.40 11.74 -21.11
CA THR A 35 5.78 11.82 -20.58
C THR A 35 6.26 13.26 -20.33
N SER A 36 5.60 14.26 -20.89
CA SER A 36 5.92 15.68 -20.68
C SER A 36 4.97 16.37 -19.70
N CYS A 37 4.15 15.61 -18.98
CA CYS A 37 3.18 16.12 -18.01
C CYS A 37 3.73 15.98 -16.58
N SER A 38 4.20 17.07 -15.99
CA SER A 38 4.65 17.09 -14.59
C SER A 38 3.54 16.71 -13.59
N PRO A 39 2.28 17.20 -13.73
CA PRO A 39 1.20 16.79 -12.82
C PRO A 39 0.80 15.31 -12.92
N CYS A 40 1.28 14.59 -13.94
CA CYS A 40 0.93 13.18 -14.17
C CYS A 40 1.76 12.21 -13.31
N VAL A 41 2.87 12.67 -12.73
CA VAL A 41 3.76 11.89 -11.87
C VAL A 41 3.04 11.39 -10.61
N PRO A 42 2.41 12.24 -9.75
CA PRO A 42 1.73 11.75 -8.56
C PRO A 42 0.57 10.80 -8.87
N ALA A 43 -0.15 11.03 -9.97
CA ALA A 43 -1.19 10.11 -10.44
C ALA A 43 -0.62 8.74 -10.89
N GLY A 44 0.59 8.73 -11.45
CA GLY A 44 1.33 7.51 -11.81
C GLY A 44 1.79 6.72 -10.59
N ILE A 45 2.34 7.41 -9.58
CA ILE A 45 2.70 6.81 -8.29
C ILE A 45 1.46 6.14 -7.68
N LEU A 46 0.35 6.87 -7.55
CA LEU A 46 -0.89 6.31 -7.02
C LEU A 46 -1.39 5.10 -7.82
N THR A 47 -1.32 5.15 -9.16
CA THR A 47 -1.74 4.05 -10.04
C THR A 47 -0.89 2.81 -9.82
N ASN A 48 0.44 2.95 -9.69
CA ASN A 48 1.35 1.85 -9.38
C ASN A 48 1.10 1.29 -7.97
N SER A 49 0.90 2.14 -6.96
CA SER A 49 0.58 1.71 -5.59
C SER A 49 -0.73 0.92 -5.56
N MET A 50 -1.76 1.35 -6.28
CA MET A 50 -3.01 0.60 -6.39
C MET A 50 -2.85 -0.71 -7.18
N ALA A 51 -1.98 -0.74 -8.19
CA ALA A 51 -1.63 -1.96 -8.91
C ALA A 51 -1.04 -3.01 -7.96
N ASN A 52 -0.13 -2.58 -7.08
CA ASN A 52 0.51 -3.44 -6.09
C ASN A 52 -0.48 -3.88 -5.01
N TYR A 53 -1.26 -2.93 -4.48
CA TYR A 53 -2.21 -3.17 -3.39
C TYR A 53 -3.35 -4.11 -3.79
N TYR A 54 -4.01 -3.84 -4.92
CA TYR A 54 -5.14 -4.67 -5.39
C TYR A 54 -4.70 -5.87 -6.23
N GLY A 55 -3.45 -5.86 -6.71
CA GLY A 55 -2.84 -6.91 -7.53
C GLY A 55 -3.80 -7.46 -8.58
N PRO A 56 -4.28 -8.70 -8.42
CA PRO A 56 -5.15 -9.35 -9.39
C PRO A 56 -6.52 -8.67 -9.62
N GLN A 57 -6.96 -7.82 -8.70
CA GLN A 57 -8.27 -7.17 -8.70
C GLN A 57 -8.28 -5.77 -9.34
N ALA A 58 -7.13 -5.28 -9.83
CA ALA A 58 -7.04 -4.06 -10.63
C ALA A 58 -6.51 -4.38 -12.04
N ALA A 59 -7.29 -4.03 -13.06
CA ALA A 59 -6.91 -4.15 -14.47
C ALA A 59 -6.55 -2.75 -14.99
N ILE A 60 -5.26 -2.46 -15.15
CA ILE A 60 -4.78 -1.11 -15.42
C ILE A 60 -4.34 -0.97 -16.88
N LEU A 61 -4.71 0.16 -17.50
CA LEU A 61 -4.21 0.62 -18.79
C LEU A 61 -3.69 2.05 -18.67
N GLU A 62 -2.49 2.30 -19.17
CA GLU A 62 -1.94 3.64 -19.34
C GLU A 62 -2.04 4.07 -20.80
N ILE A 63 -2.79 5.15 -21.02
CA ILE A 63 -3.14 5.66 -22.33
C ILE A 63 -2.43 7.00 -22.50
N HIS A 64 -1.36 6.99 -23.28
CA HIS A 64 -0.55 8.18 -23.51
C HIS A 64 -1.19 9.07 -24.56
N THR A 65 -1.46 10.33 -24.21
CA THR A 65 -2.00 11.33 -25.12
C THR A 65 -0.88 12.00 -25.92
N ASN A 66 -1.25 12.75 -26.97
CA ASN A 66 -0.30 13.54 -27.75
C ASN A 66 0.01 14.92 -27.13
N TRP A 67 -0.39 15.17 -25.89
CA TRP A 67 -0.22 16.45 -25.22
C TRP A 67 0.02 16.28 -23.70
N PRO A 68 0.83 17.13 -23.05
CA PRO A 68 1.44 18.34 -23.61
C PRO A 68 2.62 18.09 -24.58
N GLY A 69 3.19 16.87 -24.61
CA GLY A 69 4.25 16.51 -25.56
C GLY A 69 3.78 15.52 -26.63
N SER A 70 3.78 15.94 -27.90
CA SER A 70 3.41 15.05 -29.03
C SER A 70 4.50 14.04 -29.41
N SER A 71 5.69 14.17 -28.83
CA SER A 71 6.83 13.28 -29.00
C SER A 71 6.90 12.17 -27.96
N ASP A 72 5.87 12.02 -27.11
CA ASP A 72 5.78 10.92 -26.15
C ASP A 72 5.90 9.57 -26.90
N PRO A 73 6.94 8.76 -26.64
CA PRO A 73 7.17 7.53 -27.38
C PRO A 73 6.03 6.52 -27.22
N PHE A 74 5.33 6.54 -26.08
CA PHE A 74 4.25 5.62 -25.77
C PHE A 74 2.94 6.02 -26.45
N TYR A 75 2.73 7.31 -26.69
CA TYR A 75 1.68 7.76 -27.61
C TYR A 75 1.98 7.27 -29.05
N LEU A 76 3.25 7.34 -29.47
CA LEU A 76 3.68 6.96 -30.81
C LEU A 76 3.63 5.45 -31.07
N TYR A 77 3.64 4.60 -30.04
CA TYR A 77 3.41 3.16 -30.19
C TYR A 77 2.07 2.87 -30.86
N ASN A 78 1.02 3.61 -30.48
CA ASN A 78 -0.29 3.39 -31.06
C ASN A 78 -1.14 4.66 -30.99
N THR A 79 -0.92 5.55 -31.96
CA THR A 79 -1.64 6.82 -32.03
C THR A 79 -3.14 6.67 -32.28
N THR A 80 -3.56 5.57 -32.93
CA THR A 80 -4.95 5.36 -33.32
C THR A 80 -5.81 4.96 -32.13
N ASP A 81 -5.32 4.01 -31.33
CA ASP A 81 -6.10 3.46 -30.22
C ASP A 81 -6.07 4.37 -29.01
N THR A 82 -4.93 4.99 -28.73
CA THR A 82 -4.83 5.99 -27.67
C THR A 82 -5.80 7.15 -27.97
N TYR A 83 -5.79 7.68 -29.21
CA TYR A 83 -6.72 8.73 -29.64
C TYR A 83 -8.18 8.33 -29.44
N ALA A 84 -8.55 7.14 -29.89
CA ALA A 84 -9.91 6.66 -29.77
C ALA A 84 -10.37 6.54 -28.30
N ARG A 85 -9.51 6.04 -27.39
CA ARG A 85 -9.87 5.91 -25.97
C ARG A 85 -10.01 7.25 -25.27
N TRP A 86 -9.11 8.21 -25.49
CA TRP A 86 -9.26 9.51 -24.82
C TRP A 86 -10.43 10.32 -25.41
N PHE A 87 -10.73 10.16 -26.71
CA PHE A 87 -11.92 10.76 -27.33
C PHE A 87 -13.20 10.15 -26.77
N HIS A 88 -13.23 8.82 -26.58
CA HIS A 88 -14.36 8.08 -25.99
C HIS A 88 -14.81 8.68 -24.66
N TYR A 89 -13.88 9.02 -23.77
CA TYR A 89 -14.20 9.66 -22.47
C TYR A 89 -14.19 11.20 -22.48
N SER A 90 -14.05 11.81 -23.66
CA SER A 90 -13.95 13.27 -23.81
C SER A 90 -12.88 13.86 -22.87
N VAL A 91 -11.71 13.25 -22.86
CA VAL A 91 -10.56 13.68 -22.04
C VAL A 91 -9.95 14.92 -22.65
N SER A 92 -9.84 15.98 -21.86
CA SER A 92 -9.31 17.29 -22.29
C SER A 92 -8.13 17.79 -21.45
N SER A 93 -7.77 17.08 -20.39
CA SER A 93 -6.61 17.35 -19.53
C SER A 93 -6.00 16.05 -19.01
N VAL A 94 -4.69 16.03 -18.73
CA VAL A 94 -3.97 14.91 -18.10
C VAL A 94 -3.28 15.45 -16.84
N PRO A 95 -3.22 14.66 -15.76
CA PRO A 95 -3.75 13.30 -15.65
C PRO A 95 -5.29 13.29 -15.58
N THR A 96 -5.91 12.30 -16.23
CA THR A 96 -7.34 11.97 -16.05
C THR A 96 -7.43 10.47 -15.81
N LEU A 97 -8.27 10.03 -14.88
CA LEU A 97 -8.51 8.62 -14.62
C LEU A 97 -9.98 8.27 -14.84
N CYS A 98 -10.21 7.08 -15.38
CA CYS A 98 -11.52 6.44 -15.44
C CYS A 98 -11.47 5.12 -14.68
N VAL A 99 -12.52 4.81 -13.91
CA VAL A 99 -12.68 3.52 -13.23
C VAL A 99 -14.00 2.88 -13.64
N ASP A 100 -13.94 1.65 -14.14
CA ASP A 100 -15.06 0.90 -14.72
C ASP A 100 -15.93 1.72 -15.70
N GLY A 101 -15.26 2.52 -16.54
CA GLY A 101 -15.91 3.35 -17.54
C GLY A 101 -16.39 4.72 -17.06
N LYS A 102 -16.26 5.04 -15.77
CA LYS A 102 -16.65 6.35 -15.23
C LYS A 102 -15.45 7.28 -15.13
N LYS A 103 -15.52 8.46 -15.73
CA LYS A 103 -14.48 9.49 -15.59
C LYS A 103 -14.54 10.07 -14.18
N LEU A 104 -13.42 10.03 -13.45
CA LEU A 104 -13.35 10.55 -12.09
C LEU A 104 -13.30 12.08 -12.08
N GLY A 105 -13.89 12.69 -11.04
CA GLY A 105 -13.78 14.14 -10.81
C GLY A 105 -12.40 14.57 -10.34
N SER A 106 -11.66 13.66 -9.70
CA SER A 106 -10.24 13.81 -9.34
C SER A 106 -9.55 12.46 -9.50
N TRP A 107 -8.30 12.45 -9.96
CA TRP A 107 -7.52 11.22 -10.04
C TRP A 107 -7.27 10.60 -8.66
N SER A 108 -7.23 11.43 -7.60
CA SER A 108 -7.02 10.97 -6.22
C SER A 108 -8.19 10.16 -5.65
N THR A 109 -9.36 10.17 -6.27
CA THR A 109 -10.51 9.35 -5.84
C THR A 109 -10.51 7.95 -6.47
N MET A 110 -9.45 7.56 -7.17
CA MET A 110 -9.32 6.21 -7.73
C MET A 110 -9.43 5.10 -6.66
N PRO A 111 -8.76 5.18 -5.49
CA PRO A 111 -8.83 4.11 -4.50
C PRO A 111 -10.26 3.82 -4.04
N SER A 112 -11.05 4.86 -3.75
CA SER A 112 -12.44 4.70 -3.33
C SER A 112 -13.33 4.13 -4.44
N ALA A 113 -13.09 4.50 -5.70
CA ALA A 113 -13.81 3.93 -6.83
C ALA A 113 -13.52 2.43 -7.04
N ILE A 114 -12.26 2.01 -6.85
CA ILE A 114 -11.88 0.58 -6.86
C ILE A 114 -12.53 -0.15 -5.69
N THR A 115 -12.50 0.41 -4.48
CA THR A 115 -13.16 -0.19 -3.30
C THR A 115 -14.66 -0.36 -3.51
N GLU A 116 -15.34 0.64 -4.06
CA GLU A 116 -16.77 0.56 -4.39
C GLU A 116 -17.04 -0.55 -5.43
N ARG A 117 -16.13 -0.74 -6.38
CA ARG A 117 -16.22 -1.86 -7.33
C ARG A 117 -16.15 -3.21 -6.66
N LEU A 118 -15.20 -3.38 -5.74
CA LEU A 118 -14.87 -4.65 -5.12
C LEU A 118 -15.69 -4.91 -3.84
N ALA A 119 -16.62 -4.03 -3.48
CA ALA A 119 -17.43 -4.15 -2.28
C ALA A 119 -18.17 -5.51 -2.23
N PRO A 120 -18.09 -6.27 -1.12
CA PRO A 120 -18.75 -7.58 -0.99
C PRO A 120 -20.28 -7.55 -1.14
N THR A 121 -20.88 -6.38 -0.93
CA THR A 121 -22.32 -6.13 -1.05
C THR A 121 -22.77 -5.93 -2.49
N ARG A 122 -21.85 -5.81 -3.44
CA ARG A 122 -22.16 -5.59 -4.85
C ARG A 122 -22.65 -6.89 -5.49
N THR A 123 -23.68 -6.79 -6.33
CA THR A 123 -24.12 -7.90 -7.18
C THR A 123 -22.94 -8.38 -8.05
N PRO A 124 -22.63 -9.70 -8.05
CA PRO A 124 -21.58 -10.25 -8.91
C PRO A 124 -21.79 -9.87 -10.38
N ALA A 125 -20.69 -9.71 -11.13
CA ALA A 125 -20.80 -9.49 -12.56
C ALA A 125 -21.62 -10.59 -13.24
N PRO A 126 -22.46 -10.24 -14.24
CA PRO A 126 -23.25 -11.22 -14.97
C PRO A 126 -22.41 -12.11 -15.89
N ILE A 127 -21.11 -11.80 -16.06
CA ILE A 127 -20.20 -12.49 -16.97
C ILE A 127 -18.83 -12.75 -16.35
N SER A 128 -18.13 -13.76 -16.87
CA SER A 128 -16.69 -13.99 -16.65
C SER A 128 -15.96 -14.26 -17.98
N PHE A 129 -14.63 -14.30 -17.92
CA PHE A 129 -13.76 -14.44 -19.09
C PHE A 129 -12.76 -15.58 -18.89
N ASP A 130 -12.53 -16.36 -19.94
CA ASP A 130 -11.31 -17.14 -20.13
C ASP A 130 -10.55 -16.54 -21.34
N VAL A 131 -9.28 -16.18 -21.14
CA VAL A 131 -8.46 -15.48 -22.14
C VAL A 131 -7.17 -16.27 -22.37
N THR A 132 -6.92 -16.63 -23.63
CA THR A 132 -5.71 -17.34 -24.05
C THR A 132 -5.15 -16.74 -25.35
N THR A 133 -4.00 -17.23 -25.81
CA THR A 133 -3.46 -16.90 -27.13
C THR A 133 -3.28 -18.15 -27.96
N SER A 134 -3.64 -18.09 -29.24
CA SER A 134 -3.44 -19.17 -30.21
C SER A 134 -2.80 -18.61 -31.48
N GLY A 135 -1.52 -18.91 -31.70
CA GLY A 135 -0.76 -18.32 -32.81
C GLY A 135 -0.71 -16.79 -32.70
N SER A 136 -1.30 -16.09 -33.67
CA SER A 136 -1.40 -14.63 -33.72
C SER A 136 -2.77 -14.10 -33.32
N ASN A 137 -3.53 -14.88 -32.55
CA ASN A 137 -4.84 -14.50 -32.04
C ASN A 137 -4.86 -14.45 -30.51
N ILE A 138 -5.63 -13.52 -29.97
CA ILE A 138 -6.16 -13.59 -28.62
C ILE A 138 -7.53 -14.28 -28.70
N GLU A 139 -7.68 -15.34 -27.93
CA GLU A 139 -8.91 -16.13 -27.85
C GLU A 139 -9.63 -15.80 -26.55
N ILE A 140 -10.90 -15.44 -26.63
CA ILE A 140 -11.70 -14.96 -25.50
C ILE A 140 -13.01 -15.71 -25.47
N ASP A 141 -13.22 -16.48 -24.40
CA ASP A 141 -14.51 -17.03 -24.06
C ASP A 141 -15.20 -16.12 -23.04
N VAL A 142 -16.37 -15.59 -23.40
CA VAL A 142 -17.23 -14.82 -22.50
C VAL A 142 -18.34 -15.72 -22.00
N HIS A 143 -18.35 -16.01 -20.70
CA HIS A 143 -19.38 -16.81 -20.05
C HIS A 143 -20.42 -15.91 -19.43
N THR A 144 -21.64 -15.92 -19.95
CA THR A 144 -22.79 -15.24 -19.35
C THR A 144 -23.46 -16.15 -18.33
N HIS A 145 -23.47 -15.73 -17.07
CA HIS A 145 -24.10 -16.42 -15.95
C HIS A 145 -25.50 -15.90 -15.67
N ASN A 146 -25.71 -14.60 -15.86
CA ASN A 146 -26.99 -13.93 -15.70
C ASN A 146 -27.28 -13.07 -16.92
N SER A 147 -28.42 -13.31 -17.58
CA SER A 147 -28.77 -12.54 -18.78
C SER A 147 -29.03 -11.07 -18.44
N THR A 148 -28.49 -10.16 -19.26
CA THR A 148 -28.73 -8.72 -19.15
C THR A 148 -28.89 -8.09 -20.54
N SER A 149 -29.66 -7.00 -20.61
CA SER A 149 -29.88 -6.23 -21.84
C SER A 149 -29.10 -4.92 -21.80
N GLY A 150 -28.46 -4.56 -22.91
CA GLY A 150 -27.72 -3.31 -23.06
C GLY A 150 -27.05 -3.23 -24.42
N SER A 151 -26.27 -2.18 -24.65
CA SER A 151 -25.51 -1.99 -25.88
C SER A 151 -24.04 -2.32 -25.61
N TYR A 152 -23.69 -3.61 -25.66
CA TYR A 152 -22.40 -4.07 -25.16
C TYR A 152 -21.33 -4.18 -26.25
N LYS A 153 -20.11 -3.78 -25.87
CA LYS A 153 -18.88 -3.96 -26.64
C LYS A 153 -17.83 -4.71 -25.83
N LEU A 154 -17.27 -5.76 -26.43
CA LEU A 154 -16.11 -6.49 -25.92
C LEU A 154 -14.84 -5.87 -26.49
N PHE A 155 -13.87 -5.63 -25.60
CA PHE A 155 -12.54 -5.15 -25.94
C PHE A 155 -11.48 -6.06 -25.32
N ALA A 156 -10.32 -6.13 -25.96
CA ALA A 156 -9.09 -6.62 -25.36
C ALA A 156 -7.94 -5.65 -25.66
N ALA A 157 -7.17 -5.28 -24.65
CA ALA A 157 -5.99 -4.45 -24.80
C ALA A 157 -4.73 -5.26 -24.53
N ILE A 158 -3.71 -5.06 -25.36
CA ILE A 158 -2.35 -5.52 -25.09
C ILE A 158 -1.62 -4.37 -24.39
N THR A 159 -1.00 -4.64 -23.24
CA THR A 159 -0.19 -3.65 -22.52
C THR A 159 1.22 -4.16 -22.28
N GLN A 160 2.16 -3.25 -22.00
CA GLN A 160 3.53 -3.57 -21.57
C GLN A 160 3.94 -2.73 -20.37
N SER A 161 4.56 -3.35 -19.38
CA SER A 161 5.14 -2.70 -18.20
C SER A 161 6.67 -2.61 -18.26
N ASN A 162 7.29 -2.04 -17.22
CA ASN A 162 8.74 -1.96 -17.06
C ASN A 162 9.46 -1.28 -18.24
N ASN A 163 8.79 -0.34 -18.91
CA ASN A 163 9.38 0.39 -20.02
C ASN A 163 10.36 1.44 -19.48
N ALA A 164 11.65 1.16 -19.59
CA ALA A 164 12.70 2.10 -19.21
C ALA A 164 12.75 3.27 -20.21
N TYR A 165 12.38 4.45 -19.74
CA TYR A 165 12.45 5.70 -20.51
C TYR A 165 12.53 6.89 -19.56
N SER A 166 13.64 7.63 -19.62
CA SER A 166 13.83 8.87 -18.87
C SER A 166 12.97 9.98 -19.46
N ALA A 167 11.76 10.12 -18.95
CA ALA A 167 10.78 11.08 -19.42
C ALA A 167 11.11 12.52 -18.96
N PRO A 168 10.74 13.55 -19.75
CA PRO A 168 10.92 14.96 -19.35
C PRO A 168 10.25 15.35 -18.01
N ASN A 169 9.21 14.63 -17.59
CA ASN A 169 8.54 14.85 -16.32
C ASN A 169 9.23 14.16 -15.12
N GLY A 170 10.33 13.43 -15.33
CA GLY A 170 11.10 12.75 -14.28
C GLY A 170 10.79 11.25 -14.11
N GLU A 171 9.72 10.72 -14.68
CA GLU A 171 9.42 9.28 -14.64
C GLU A 171 10.48 8.50 -15.45
N THR A 172 11.03 7.43 -14.88
CA THR A 172 12.07 6.59 -15.54
C THR A 172 11.57 5.21 -15.95
N ILE A 173 10.46 4.75 -15.38
CA ILE A 173 9.82 3.46 -15.65
C ILE A 173 8.33 3.72 -15.89
N HIS A 174 7.80 3.19 -17.01
CA HIS A 174 6.40 3.36 -17.41
C HIS A 174 5.71 1.99 -17.46
N ASN A 175 4.58 1.85 -16.77
CA ASN A 175 3.89 0.58 -16.54
C ASN A 175 2.55 0.51 -17.26
N ASN A 176 2.12 -0.71 -17.64
CA ASN A 176 0.81 -0.97 -18.24
C ASN A 176 0.48 -0.11 -19.48
N VAL A 177 1.50 0.33 -20.23
CA VAL A 177 1.38 1.16 -21.43
C VAL A 177 0.57 0.43 -22.49
N LEU A 178 -0.49 1.05 -23.01
CA LEU A 178 -1.32 0.51 -24.09
C LEU A 178 -0.48 0.33 -25.37
N ARG A 179 -0.42 -0.91 -25.87
CA ARG A 179 0.24 -1.27 -27.14
C ARG A 179 -0.76 -1.48 -28.26
N ASP A 180 -1.91 -2.11 -27.99
CA ASP A 180 -2.92 -2.43 -29.00
C ASP A 180 -4.32 -2.54 -28.38
N LEU A 181 -5.37 -2.16 -29.12
CA LEU A 181 -6.77 -2.29 -28.74
C LEU A 181 -7.56 -3.09 -29.78
N LEU A 182 -7.98 -4.28 -29.36
CA LEU A 182 -8.57 -5.30 -30.19
C LEU A 182 -10.09 -5.44 -29.97
N PRO A 183 -10.83 -5.85 -31.03
CA PRO A 183 -10.34 -6.09 -32.40
C PRO A 183 -10.08 -4.80 -33.20
N ASN A 184 -10.48 -3.65 -32.65
CA ASN A 184 -10.23 -2.29 -33.13
C ASN A 184 -10.83 -1.30 -32.12
N THR A 185 -10.66 -0.01 -32.40
CA THR A 185 -11.19 1.12 -31.61
C THR A 185 -12.69 1.09 -31.30
N SER A 186 -13.51 0.39 -32.09
CA SER A 186 -14.97 0.32 -31.89
C SER A 186 -15.43 -0.87 -31.05
N GLY A 187 -14.54 -1.81 -30.73
CA GLY A 187 -14.84 -3.04 -30.02
C GLY A 187 -15.75 -4.01 -30.80
N GLN A 188 -15.84 -5.23 -30.30
CA GLN A 188 -16.73 -6.26 -30.84
C GLN A 188 -18.13 -6.15 -30.23
N THR A 189 -19.18 -6.07 -31.04
CA THR A 189 -20.56 -6.15 -30.50
C THR A 189 -20.82 -7.52 -29.89
N ILE A 190 -21.37 -7.55 -28.68
CA ILE A 190 -21.73 -8.77 -27.94
C ILE A 190 -23.16 -8.64 -27.38
N SER A 191 -23.91 -9.75 -27.36
CA SER A 191 -25.21 -9.84 -26.70
C SER A 191 -25.09 -10.66 -25.42
N LEU A 192 -25.60 -10.14 -24.30
CA LEU A 192 -25.64 -10.85 -23.02
C LEU A 192 -27.08 -11.29 -22.66
N GLY A 193 -27.99 -11.34 -23.63
CA GLY A 193 -29.41 -11.65 -23.41
C GLY A 193 -29.71 -13.11 -23.07
N SER A 194 -28.72 -14.00 -23.12
CA SER A 194 -28.85 -15.43 -22.80
C SER A 194 -27.63 -15.95 -22.05
N VAL A 195 -27.87 -16.83 -21.08
CA VAL A 195 -26.82 -17.60 -20.38
C VAL A 195 -26.12 -18.54 -21.36
N GLY A 196 -24.81 -18.66 -21.27
CA GLY A 196 -23.99 -19.49 -22.16
C GLY A 196 -22.61 -18.89 -22.42
N THR A 197 -21.84 -19.55 -23.30
CA THR A 197 -20.49 -19.11 -23.67
C THR A 197 -20.47 -18.61 -25.10
N GLN A 198 -19.82 -17.46 -25.33
CA GLN A 198 -19.53 -16.93 -26.66
C GLN A 198 -18.02 -16.85 -26.84
N HIS A 199 -17.54 -17.39 -27.96
CA HIS A 199 -16.12 -17.43 -28.30
C HIS A 199 -15.77 -16.32 -29.31
N PHE A 200 -14.67 -15.62 -29.07
CA PHE A 200 -14.14 -14.57 -29.92
C PHE A 200 -12.64 -14.76 -30.17
N SER A 201 -12.23 -14.65 -31.43
CA SER A 201 -10.84 -14.71 -31.85
C SER A 201 -10.44 -13.35 -32.43
N PHE A 202 -9.54 -12.64 -31.76
CA PHE A 202 -9.02 -11.35 -32.21
C PHE A 202 -7.60 -11.48 -32.73
N PRO A 203 -7.36 -11.28 -34.05
CA PRO A 203 -6.02 -11.30 -34.59
C PRO A 203 -5.25 -10.07 -34.11
N PHE A 204 -3.98 -10.25 -33.76
CA PHE A 204 -3.06 -9.17 -33.45
C PHE A 204 -1.81 -9.27 -34.33
N THR A 205 -1.16 -8.13 -34.55
CA THR A 205 0.11 -8.06 -35.27
C THR A 205 1.12 -7.24 -34.50
N TRP A 206 2.35 -7.72 -34.42
CA TRP A 206 3.44 -6.96 -33.84
C TRP A 206 3.82 -5.79 -34.76
N ASP A 207 3.86 -4.58 -34.22
CA ASP A 207 4.17 -3.34 -34.95
C ASP A 207 5.66 -3.21 -35.36
N GLY A 208 6.47 -4.24 -35.06
CA GLY A 208 7.92 -4.26 -35.28
C GLY A 208 8.72 -3.53 -34.19
N GLY A 209 8.06 -3.01 -33.15
CA GLY A 209 8.67 -2.43 -31.96
C GLY A 209 9.32 -3.47 -31.04
N THR A 210 9.93 -2.99 -29.96
CA THR A 210 10.50 -3.86 -28.93
C THR A 210 9.38 -4.32 -28.00
N TYR A 211 9.23 -5.63 -27.86
CA TYR A 211 8.25 -6.26 -26.98
C TYR A 211 8.97 -7.16 -26.00
N VAL A 212 8.67 -7.01 -24.71
CA VAL A 212 9.15 -7.88 -23.64
C VAL A 212 7.94 -8.63 -23.12
N THR A 213 7.70 -9.82 -23.65
CA THR A 213 6.46 -10.55 -23.42
C THR A 213 6.21 -10.84 -21.94
N GLU A 214 7.27 -10.93 -21.14
CA GLU A 214 7.26 -11.16 -19.69
C GLU A 214 6.63 -9.98 -18.93
N ASP A 215 6.70 -8.78 -19.50
CA ASP A 215 6.14 -7.54 -18.98
C ASP A 215 4.79 -7.19 -19.62
N MET A 216 4.27 -8.07 -20.49
CA MET A 216 3.03 -7.80 -21.22
C MET A 216 1.81 -8.40 -20.54
N LYS A 217 0.66 -7.73 -20.69
CA LYS A 217 -0.65 -8.22 -20.23
C LYS A 217 -1.69 -8.14 -21.33
N ILE A 218 -2.73 -8.95 -21.19
CA ILE A 218 -3.98 -8.84 -21.93
C ILE A 218 -5.04 -8.39 -20.93
N VAL A 219 -5.65 -7.23 -21.18
CA VAL A 219 -6.77 -6.71 -20.38
C VAL A 219 -8.04 -6.80 -21.20
N THR A 220 -9.04 -7.53 -20.74
CA THR A 220 -10.30 -7.79 -21.44
C THR A 220 -11.47 -7.24 -20.65
N TRP A 221 -12.39 -6.56 -21.31
CA TRP A 221 -13.60 -6.04 -20.65
C TRP A 221 -14.79 -5.95 -21.59
N VAL A 222 -15.98 -5.98 -20.99
CA VAL A 222 -17.24 -5.65 -21.67
C VAL A 222 -17.76 -4.32 -21.14
N GLN A 223 -17.96 -3.36 -22.04
CA GLN A 223 -18.44 -2.02 -21.75
C GLN A 223 -19.87 -1.84 -22.28
N ASP A 224 -20.74 -1.22 -21.48
CA ASP A 224 -22.06 -0.76 -21.93
C ASP A 224 -21.92 0.63 -22.56
N MET A 225 -22.29 0.71 -23.83
CA MET A 225 -22.19 1.91 -24.66
C MET A 225 -23.48 2.74 -24.67
N SER A 226 -24.47 2.39 -23.84
CA SER A 226 -25.76 3.10 -23.78
C SER A 226 -25.73 4.43 -23.02
N ALA A 227 -24.72 4.64 -22.17
CA ALA A 227 -24.59 5.84 -21.34
C ALA A 227 -23.90 7.00 -22.08
N ALA A 228 -23.96 8.19 -21.48
CA ALA A 228 -23.20 9.35 -21.94
C ALA A 228 -21.68 9.16 -21.73
N THR A 229 -20.86 9.95 -22.43
CA THR A 229 -19.39 9.78 -22.45
C THR A 229 -18.71 9.88 -21.08
N THR A 230 -19.35 10.54 -20.11
CA THR A 230 -18.86 10.66 -18.73
C THR A 230 -19.28 9.49 -17.81
N ASP A 231 -20.30 8.72 -18.23
CA ASP A 231 -21.03 7.78 -17.37
C ASP A 231 -21.07 6.36 -17.97
N TYR A 232 -20.12 6.02 -18.85
CA TYR A 232 -20.01 4.65 -19.32
C TYR A 232 -19.83 3.69 -18.14
N THR A 233 -20.27 2.44 -18.35
CA THR A 233 -20.12 1.41 -17.33
C THR A 233 -19.47 0.18 -17.90
N VAL A 234 -18.55 -0.41 -17.14
CA VAL A 234 -17.95 -1.70 -17.43
C VAL A 234 -18.71 -2.79 -16.70
N VAL A 235 -19.28 -3.72 -17.47
CA VAL A 235 -20.05 -4.86 -16.96
C VAL A 235 -19.13 -5.74 -16.12
N SER A 236 -17.99 -6.15 -16.71
CA SER A 236 -16.94 -6.90 -16.07
C SER A 236 -15.61 -6.67 -16.79
N SER A 237 -14.50 -6.83 -16.07
CA SER A 237 -13.16 -6.81 -16.64
C SER A 237 -12.30 -7.90 -16.02
N PHE A 238 -11.29 -8.33 -16.78
CA PHE A 238 -10.32 -9.35 -16.43
C PHE A 238 -8.97 -8.96 -17.03
N TRP A 239 -7.89 -9.41 -16.40
CA TRP A 239 -6.58 -9.33 -17.02
C TRP A 239 -5.76 -10.58 -16.73
N THR A 240 -4.89 -10.92 -17.67
CA THR A 240 -3.88 -11.97 -17.52
C THR A 240 -2.55 -11.48 -18.07
N TRP A 241 -1.45 -12.04 -17.57
CA TRP A 241 -0.17 -11.88 -18.25
C TRP A 241 -0.27 -12.44 -19.67
N TRP A 242 0.52 -11.85 -20.57
CA TRP A 242 0.77 -12.46 -21.85
C TRP A 242 1.22 -13.91 -21.62
N PRO A 243 0.67 -14.91 -22.34
CA PRO A 243 0.98 -16.30 -22.05
C PRO A 243 2.48 -16.57 -22.12
N GLN A 244 3.03 -16.90 -20.96
CA GLN A 244 4.41 -17.29 -20.78
C GLN A 244 4.50 -18.80 -20.62
N THR A 245 5.62 -19.40 -21.01
CA THR A 245 5.82 -20.85 -20.84
C THR A 245 5.84 -21.23 -19.36
N ASN A 246 6.62 -20.51 -18.56
CA ASN A 246 6.73 -20.69 -17.12
C ASN A 246 6.53 -19.32 -16.46
N LYS A 247 5.36 -19.11 -15.83
CA LYS A 247 5.02 -17.88 -15.11
C LYS A 247 4.13 -18.22 -13.93
N TRP A 248 4.22 -17.42 -12.89
CA TRP A 248 3.49 -17.69 -11.67
C TRP A 248 3.07 -16.39 -11.00
N LEU A 249 2.14 -16.51 -10.06
CA LEU A 249 1.64 -15.43 -9.24
C LEU A 249 1.62 -15.89 -7.79
N TYR A 250 2.02 -14.99 -6.89
CA TYR A 250 1.78 -15.12 -5.48
C TYR A 250 0.64 -14.18 -5.06
N TRP A 251 -0.42 -14.74 -4.50
CA TRP A 251 -1.52 -13.98 -3.91
C TRP A 251 -1.24 -13.86 -2.41
N ARG A 252 -1.19 -12.61 -1.90
CA ARG A 252 -1.24 -12.34 -0.46
C ARG A 252 -2.68 -12.16 0.03
N GLY A 253 -3.07 -12.96 1.00
CA GLY A 253 -4.25 -12.76 1.83
C GLY A 253 -4.12 -11.45 2.61
N ILE A 254 -5.23 -11.03 3.21
CA ILE A 254 -5.21 -9.89 4.13
C ILE A 254 -4.77 -10.42 5.48
N HIS A 255 -3.54 -10.09 5.83
CA HIS A 255 -2.86 -10.58 7.02
C HIS A 255 -2.81 -9.51 8.10
N LYS A 256 -3.96 -9.22 8.72
CA LYS A 256 -4.00 -8.33 9.88
C LYS A 256 -4.63 -9.07 11.05
N GLN A 257 -3.80 -9.46 11.99
CA GLN A 257 -4.22 -10.12 13.21
C GLN A 257 -3.48 -9.48 14.37
N SER A 258 -4.20 -9.14 15.44
CA SER A 258 -3.62 -8.69 16.71
C SER A 258 -3.86 -9.76 17.77
N LEU A 259 -2.81 -10.16 18.48
CA LEU A 259 -2.88 -11.04 19.63
C LEU A 259 -2.66 -10.22 20.90
N ALA A 260 -3.37 -10.58 21.96
CA ALA A 260 -3.27 -9.89 23.25
C ALA A 260 -2.10 -10.37 24.12
N SER A 261 -1.30 -11.33 23.66
CA SER A 261 -0.14 -11.92 24.36
C SER A 261 0.63 -12.85 23.43
N ASP A 262 1.66 -13.53 23.96
CA ASP A 262 2.21 -14.77 23.39
C ASP A 262 1.10 -15.63 22.80
N GLY A 263 1.30 -16.08 21.57
CA GLY A 263 0.28 -16.82 20.85
C GLY A 263 0.67 -17.13 19.42
N THR A 264 -0.28 -17.72 18.71
CA THR A 264 -0.11 -18.17 17.34
C THR A 264 -0.82 -17.25 16.36
N ALA A 265 -0.05 -16.71 15.42
CA ALA A 265 -0.49 -16.01 14.23
C ALA A 265 -0.65 -16.98 13.07
N ASP A 266 -1.74 -16.88 12.32
CA ASP A 266 -1.92 -17.69 11.11
C ASP A 266 -1.98 -16.78 9.88
N LEU A 267 -0.92 -16.79 9.07
CA LEU A 267 -0.82 -16.16 7.76
C LEU A 267 -1.51 -17.04 6.72
N ALA A 268 -2.81 -17.27 6.90
CA ALA A 268 -3.59 -18.14 6.03
C ALA A 268 -4.19 -17.41 4.83
N GLY A 269 -4.33 -18.13 3.72
CA GLY A 269 -5.07 -17.66 2.55
C GLY A 269 -4.20 -17.20 1.38
N ASP A 270 -2.88 -17.29 1.55
CA ASP A 270 -1.92 -17.08 0.48
C ASP A 270 -1.96 -18.19 -0.55
N LYS A 271 -1.73 -17.84 -1.80
CA LYS A 271 -1.80 -18.80 -2.91
C LYS A 271 -0.67 -18.62 -3.88
N LEU A 272 0.03 -19.71 -4.16
CA LEU A 272 0.92 -19.84 -5.28
C LEU A 272 0.15 -20.41 -6.47
N LYS A 273 0.05 -19.65 -7.57
CA LYS A 273 -0.63 -20.06 -8.79
C LYS A 273 0.34 -20.15 -9.96
N ASN A 274 0.31 -21.26 -10.68
CA ASN A 274 0.98 -21.36 -11.97
C ASN A 274 0.08 -20.76 -13.05
N VAL A 275 0.53 -19.67 -13.67
CA VAL A 275 -0.16 -19.00 -14.79
C VAL A 275 0.56 -19.20 -16.12
N GLY A 276 1.66 -19.95 -16.12
CA GLY A 276 2.36 -20.36 -17.33
C GLY A 276 1.60 -21.46 -18.06
N THR A 277 1.91 -21.63 -19.34
CA THR A 277 1.29 -22.65 -20.19
C THR A 277 1.83 -24.07 -19.93
N ASN A 278 2.99 -24.20 -19.27
CA ASN A 278 3.54 -25.47 -18.86
C ASN A 278 3.25 -25.77 -17.38
N ASN A 279 3.18 -27.06 -17.05
CA ASN A 279 3.32 -27.48 -15.66
C ASN A 279 4.71 -27.07 -15.14
N ASP A 280 4.77 -26.67 -13.88
CA ASP A 280 6.01 -26.20 -13.26
C ASP A 280 6.17 -26.83 -11.88
N THR A 281 7.38 -26.73 -11.34
CA THR A 281 7.73 -27.12 -9.98
C THR A 281 8.28 -25.89 -9.28
N TYR A 282 7.83 -25.66 -8.05
CA TYR A 282 8.25 -24.52 -7.26
C TYR A 282 9.03 -24.99 -6.04
N VAL A 283 10.14 -24.31 -5.76
CA VAL A 283 10.87 -24.43 -4.50
C VAL A 283 10.40 -23.29 -3.61
N VAL A 284 9.69 -23.62 -2.54
CA VAL A 284 9.22 -22.67 -1.53
C VAL A 284 10.12 -22.83 -0.31
N LYS A 285 10.74 -21.76 0.15
CA LYS A 285 11.65 -21.74 1.29
C LYS A 285 11.28 -20.62 2.24
N MET A 286 11.11 -20.96 3.51
CA MET A 286 10.94 -20.01 4.61
C MET A 286 12.30 -19.74 5.25
N VAL A 287 12.72 -18.48 5.28
CA VAL A 287 13.90 -17.99 5.99
C VAL A 287 13.43 -17.14 7.15
N LYS A 288 14.00 -17.37 8.34
CA LYS A 288 13.50 -16.81 9.61
C LYS A 288 14.59 -15.94 10.23
N SER A 289 14.26 -14.70 10.52
CA SER A 289 15.05 -13.76 11.31
C SER A 289 14.19 -13.27 12.46
N MET A 290 14.11 -14.07 13.53
CA MET A 290 13.18 -13.86 14.64
C MET A 290 13.81 -14.28 15.98
N PRO A 291 13.26 -13.86 17.13
CA PRO A 291 13.72 -14.28 18.45
C PRO A 291 13.79 -15.81 18.56
N GLY A 292 14.82 -16.33 19.25
CA GLY A 292 15.04 -17.78 19.36
C GLY A 292 13.98 -18.53 20.18
N SER A 293 13.15 -17.82 20.94
CA SER A 293 11.98 -18.35 21.64
C SER A 293 10.76 -18.50 20.73
N TRP A 294 10.77 -17.88 19.55
CA TRP A 294 9.67 -17.97 18.59
C TRP A 294 9.83 -19.19 17.69
N SER A 295 8.73 -19.62 17.09
CA SER A 295 8.74 -20.68 16.09
C SER A 295 7.81 -20.32 14.93
N ALA A 296 8.12 -20.85 13.75
CA ALA A 296 7.29 -20.69 12.57
C ALA A 296 7.20 -22.01 11.81
N ILE A 297 6.04 -22.29 11.23
CA ILE A 297 5.72 -23.50 10.46
C ILE A 297 5.20 -23.09 9.09
N LEU A 298 5.82 -23.62 8.04
CA LEU A 298 5.36 -23.46 6.66
C LEU A 298 4.38 -24.58 6.31
N THR A 299 3.17 -24.24 5.87
CA THR A 299 2.17 -25.22 5.41
C THR A 299 1.86 -24.99 3.93
N VAL A 300 2.06 -25.99 3.08
CA VAL A 300 1.79 -25.89 1.64
C VAL A 300 0.81 -26.96 1.23
N GLY A 301 -0.32 -26.55 0.63
CA GLY A 301 -1.39 -27.45 0.23
C GLY A 301 -1.96 -28.26 1.41
N GLY A 302 -1.97 -27.67 2.61
CA GLY A 302 -2.43 -28.30 3.85
C GLY A 302 -1.44 -29.28 4.50
N THR A 303 -0.21 -29.36 4.02
CA THR A 303 0.86 -30.18 4.63
C THR A 303 1.92 -29.29 5.25
N SER A 304 2.28 -29.54 6.51
CA SER A 304 3.32 -28.77 7.20
C SER A 304 4.72 -29.24 6.86
N HIS A 305 5.63 -28.28 6.78
CA HIS A 305 7.04 -28.41 6.44
C HIS A 305 7.86 -27.59 7.42
N ALA A 306 9.12 -27.99 7.63
CA ALA A 306 10.02 -27.25 8.51
C ALA A 306 10.35 -25.88 7.91
N ASP A 307 11.17 -25.84 6.86
CA ASP A 307 11.65 -24.58 6.25
C ASP A 307 11.61 -24.58 4.72
N SER A 308 11.34 -25.71 4.07
CA SER A 308 11.30 -25.76 2.60
C SER A 308 10.48 -26.92 2.07
N VAL A 309 9.87 -26.72 0.90
CA VAL A 309 9.19 -27.76 0.15
C VAL A 309 9.39 -27.55 -1.35
N VAL A 310 9.40 -28.65 -2.10
CA VAL A 310 9.36 -28.64 -3.57
C VAL A 310 8.00 -29.21 -3.99
N ILE A 311 7.23 -28.42 -4.73
CA ILE A 311 5.85 -28.75 -5.11
C ILE A 311 5.61 -28.63 -6.61
N PRO A 312 5.03 -29.64 -7.28
CA PRO A 312 4.53 -29.48 -8.63
C PRO A 312 3.19 -28.74 -8.61
N VAL A 313 3.02 -27.77 -9.52
CA VAL A 313 1.73 -27.11 -9.75
C VAL A 313 1.48 -27.09 -11.25
N ASN A 314 0.41 -27.74 -11.69
CA ASN A 314 0.07 -27.79 -13.12
C ASN A 314 -0.28 -26.41 -13.64
N SER A 315 -0.16 -26.23 -14.95
CA SER A 315 -0.62 -25.01 -15.62
C SER A 315 -2.08 -24.71 -15.24
N GLY A 316 -2.35 -23.50 -14.76
CA GLY A 316 -3.68 -23.06 -14.34
C GLY A 316 -4.07 -23.38 -12.90
N ASP A 317 -3.40 -24.35 -12.26
CA ASP A 317 -3.67 -24.76 -10.88
C ASP A 317 -3.03 -23.80 -9.85
N SER A 318 -3.51 -23.88 -8.61
CA SER A 318 -2.95 -23.16 -7.46
C SER A 318 -2.87 -24.02 -6.21
N THR A 319 -1.97 -23.69 -5.30
CA THR A 319 -1.87 -24.28 -3.96
C THR A 319 -1.84 -23.19 -2.89
N THR A 320 -2.30 -23.50 -1.67
CA THR A 320 -2.13 -22.61 -0.52
C THR A 320 -0.69 -22.66 -0.01
N VAL A 321 -0.24 -21.54 0.56
CA VAL A 321 1.06 -21.37 1.20
C VAL A 321 0.86 -20.57 2.48
N ASP A 322 0.61 -21.26 3.58
CA ASP A 322 0.26 -20.64 4.85
C ASP A 322 1.47 -20.66 5.80
N ILE A 323 1.63 -19.63 6.62
CA ILE A 323 2.71 -19.55 7.62
C ILE A 323 2.10 -19.36 9.00
N GLU A 324 2.36 -20.30 9.91
CA GLU A 324 1.94 -20.19 11.30
C GLU A 324 3.14 -19.73 12.14
N VAL A 325 2.99 -18.64 12.91
CA VAL A 325 4.05 -18.11 13.77
C VAL A 325 3.61 -18.13 15.23
N THR A 326 4.33 -18.88 16.07
CA THR A 326 4.11 -18.87 17.51
C THR A 326 5.17 -18.00 18.17
N THR A 327 4.69 -16.97 18.85
CA THR A 327 5.51 -16.00 19.60
C THR A 327 5.64 -16.44 21.05
N SER A 328 6.81 -16.18 21.64
CA SER A 328 7.03 -16.32 23.07
C SER A 328 8.00 -15.25 23.57
N GLY A 329 7.48 -14.29 24.32
CA GLY A 329 8.16 -13.07 24.70
C GLY A 329 8.24 -12.02 23.58
N ASP A 330 8.73 -10.86 23.99
CA ASP A 330 8.78 -9.65 23.18
C ASP A 330 9.81 -9.77 22.04
N GLY A 331 9.56 -9.05 20.95
CA GLY A 331 10.50 -8.99 19.84
C GLY A 331 9.86 -8.64 18.51
N VAL A 332 10.72 -8.52 17.49
CA VAL A 332 10.33 -8.41 16.09
C VAL A 332 10.97 -9.56 15.32
N GLY A 333 10.17 -10.26 14.54
CA GLY A 333 10.60 -11.38 13.72
C GLY A 333 10.18 -11.20 12.27
N ASN A 334 11.14 -11.31 11.36
CA ASN A 334 10.92 -11.27 9.93
C ASN A 334 10.99 -12.67 9.34
N ILE A 335 10.04 -12.99 8.46
CA ILE A 335 9.95 -14.25 7.74
C ILE A 335 9.98 -13.94 6.26
N ASP A 336 11.05 -14.37 5.60
CA ASP A 336 11.20 -14.27 4.15
C ASP A 336 10.78 -15.58 3.51
N LEU A 337 9.66 -15.56 2.79
CA LEU A 337 9.21 -16.63 1.93
C LEU A 337 9.81 -16.45 0.54
N VAL A 338 10.83 -17.26 0.25
CA VAL A 338 11.53 -17.30 -1.02
C VAL A 338 10.90 -18.36 -1.90
N ILE A 339 10.31 -17.95 -3.02
CA ILE A 339 9.66 -18.85 -3.98
C ILE A 339 10.44 -18.79 -5.28
N ARG A 340 10.87 -19.96 -5.76
CA ARG A 340 11.57 -20.11 -7.03
C ARG A 340 10.83 -21.05 -7.97
N SER A 341 10.53 -20.59 -9.19
CA SER A 341 10.11 -21.45 -10.29
C SER A 341 11.32 -22.25 -10.79
N VAL A 342 11.18 -23.57 -10.91
CA VAL A 342 12.21 -24.43 -11.52
C VAL A 342 12.21 -24.25 -13.05
N GLY A 343 11.03 -24.07 -13.66
CA GLY A 343 10.88 -23.91 -15.10
C GLY A 343 11.46 -22.61 -15.64
N SER A 344 11.17 -21.46 -15.02
CA SER A 344 11.72 -20.16 -15.45
C SER A 344 13.06 -19.82 -14.77
N GLY A 345 13.31 -20.37 -13.57
CA GLY A 345 14.43 -19.97 -12.73
C GLY A 345 14.20 -18.67 -11.93
N GLU A 346 13.10 -17.96 -12.18
CA GLU A 346 12.71 -16.75 -11.45
C GLU A 346 12.55 -17.02 -9.96
N THR A 347 12.94 -16.05 -9.14
CA THR A 347 12.83 -16.10 -7.69
C THR A 347 12.19 -14.81 -7.19
N GLU A 348 11.22 -14.91 -6.30
CA GLU A 348 10.62 -13.79 -5.56
C GLU A 348 10.82 -14.03 -4.07
N THR A 349 10.92 -12.95 -3.30
CA THR A 349 10.95 -12.99 -1.84
C THR A 349 9.81 -12.16 -1.30
N ILE A 350 9.01 -12.77 -0.44
CA ILE A 350 7.91 -12.13 0.27
C ILE A 350 8.27 -12.07 1.75
N THR A 351 8.35 -10.87 2.31
CA THR A 351 8.65 -10.67 3.73
C THR A 351 7.37 -10.45 4.52
N TYR A 352 7.26 -11.14 5.66
CA TYR A 352 6.26 -10.90 6.70
C TYR A 352 6.98 -10.47 7.97
N SER A 353 6.54 -9.39 8.57
CA SER A 353 6.99 -8.96 9.89
C SER A 353 6.02 -9.47 10.95
N VAL A 354 6.51 -9.94 12.09
CA VAL A 354 5.71 -10.33 13.25
C VAL A 354 6.27 -9.57 14.45
N ILE A 355 5.40 -8.85 15.16
CA ILE A 355 5.81 -7.87 16.17
C ILE A 355 5.10 -8.17 17.49
N GLN A 356 5.84 -8.20 18.60
CA GLN A 356 5.36 -8.33 19.99
C GLN A 356 6.02 -7.27 20.88
N ASN A 357 5.20 -6.49 21.60
CA ASN A 357 5.61 -5.43 22.55
C ASN A 357 6.80 -4.58 22.05
N ALA A 358 6.59 -3.83 20.97
CA ALA A 358 7.61 -3.00 20.36
C ALA A 358 7.22 -1.51 20.34
N ILE A 359 8.22 -0.65 20.21
CA ILE A 359 8.08 0.74 19.79
C ILE A 359 7.85 0.77 18.28
N LEU A 360 6.93 1.62 17.81
CA LEU A 360 6.84 1.93 16.39
C LEU A 360 7.72 3.12 16.06
N LEU A 361 8.62 2.97 15.09
CA LEU A 361 9.34 4.05 14.45
C LEU A 361 8.73 4.27 13.06
N VAL A 362 8.05 5.39 12.85
CA VAL A 362 7.50 5.78 11.54
C VAL A 362 8.53 6.67 10.85
N ASP A 363 9.02 6.17 9.73
CA ASP A 363 9.93 6.85 8.83
C ASP A 363 9.13 7.56 7.74
N ASP A 364 9.07 8.89 7.82
CA ASP A 364 8.32 9.76 6.92
C ASP A 364 9.23 10.85 6.35
N ASP A 365 10.52 10.53 6.16
CA ASP A 365 11.55 11.47 5.71
C ASP A 365 11.71 11.59 4.18
N ALA A 366 10.74 11.06 3.43
CA ALA A 366 10.74 11.01 1.97
C ALA A 366 11.90 10.20 1.34
N GLY A 367 12.42 9.21 2.08
CA GLY A 367 13.41 8.24 1.60
C GLY A 367 14.86 8.66 1.83
N ASP A 368 15.06 9.58 2.78
CA ASP A 368 16.37 9.90 3.32
C ASP A 368 16.81 8.78 4.29
N ALA A 369 17.84 9.03 5.10
CA ALA A 369 18.44 8.03 6.00
C ALA A 369 18.30 8.44 7.49
N GLY A 370 17.23 9.16 7.82
CA GLY A 370 16.98 9.66 9.18
C GLY A 370 16.76 8.53 10.20
N GLU A 371 16.07 7.46 9.81
CA GLU A 371 15.77 6.27 10.60
C GLU A 371 17.04 5.68 11.24
N THR A 372 18.16 5.68 10.53
CA THR A 372 19.43 5.12 11.03
C THR A 372 19.90 5.74 12.36
N TYR A 373 19.57 7.01 12.62
CA TYR A 373 19.92 7.71 13.86
C TYR A 373 19.03 7.30 15.03
N TYR A 374 17.75 7.05 14.75
CA TYR A 374 16.78 6.57 15.73
C TYR A 374 17.05 5.11 16.09
N GLU A 375 17.23 4.26 15.08
CA GLU A 375 17.57 2.85 15.22
C GLU A 375 18.83 2.66 16.07
N ALA A 376 19.91 3.40 15.77
CA ALA A 376 21.15 3.33 16.55
C ALA A 376 20.96 3.72 18.03
N ALA A 377 20.07 4.67 18.34
CA ALA A 377 19.79 5.06 19.72
C ALA A 377 18.93 4.02 20.45
N LEU A 378 17.92 3.47 19.78
CA LEU A 378 17.06 2.40 20.31
C LEU A 378 17.85 1.11 20.55
N ASP A 379 18.69 0.71 19.61
CA ASP A 379 19.63 -0.42 19.73
C ASP A 379 20.56 -0.25 20.93
N ALA A 380 21.14 0.95 21.10
CA ALA A 380 22.05 1.25 22.20
C ALA A 380 21.35 1.26 23.57
N LEU A 381 20.02 1.42 23.60
CA LEU A 381 19.19 1.29 24.80
C LEU A 381 18.66 -0.13 25.00
N GLY A 382 18.79 -1.01 24.00
CA GLY A 382 18.22 -2.35 24.02
C GLY A 382 16.70 -2.36 23.90
N GLU A 383 16.12 -1.32 23.29
CA GLU A 383 14.69 -1.25 23.03
C GLU A 383 14.30 -2.17 21.88
N ILE A 384 13.10 -2.73 21.95
CA ILE A 384 12.50 -3.51 20.86
C ILE A 384 11.67 -2.55 20.03
N TYR A 385 11.94 -2.46 18.73
CA TYR A 385 11.24 -1.55 17.85
C TYR A 385 10.99 -2.17 16.47
N TYR A 386 10.01 -1.60 15.76
CA TYR A 386 9.71 -1.89 14.37
C TYR A 386 9.69 -0.58 13.58
N THR A 387 10.47 -0.53 12.50
CA THR A 387 10.51 0.61 11.57
C THR A 387 9.47 0.40 10.48
N TYR A 388 8.57 1.38 10.31
CA TYR A 388 7.57 1.42 9.26
C TYR A 388 7.89 2.58 8.30
N GLU A 389 8.29 2.22 7.09
CA GLU A 389 8.52 3.14 5.99
C GLU A 389 7.19 3.68 5.45
N ARG A 390 6.93 4.99 5.63
CA ARG A 390 5.65 5.61 5.30
C ARG A 390 5.37 5.61 3.79
N SER A 391 6.40 5.52 2.94
CA SER A 391 6.22 5.35 1.49
C SER A 391 5.60 4.00 1.08
N MET A 392 5.58 3.01 1.99
CA MET A 392 4.88 1.73 1.76
C MET A 392 3.35 1.84 1.83
N GLY A 393 2.84 2.94 2.41
CA GLY A 393 1.41 3.23 2.50
C GLY A 393 1.01 3.85 3.84
N PRO A 394 -0.27 4.24 3.99
CA PRO A 394 -0.72 4.88 5.22
C PRO A 394 -0.76 3.92 6.40
N ILE A 395 -0.44 4.46 7.57
CA ILE A 395 -0.60 3.77 8.86
C ILE A 395 -1.83 4.26 9.60
N THR A 396 -2.66 3.34 10.09
CA THR A 396 -3.91 3.68 10.79
C THR A 396 -3.69 3.85 12.29
N ALA A 397 -4.59 4.57 12.94
CA ALA A 397 -4.61 4.67 14.40
C ALA A 397 -4.75 3.32 15.11
N SER A 398 -5.45 2.35 14.48
CA SER A 398 -5.58 1.00 15.05
C SER A 398 -4.24 0.29 15.07
N GLU A 399 -3.44 0.44 14.01
CA GLU A 399 -2.10 -0.15 13.92
C GLU A 399 -1.14 0.54 14.88
N MET A 400 -1.16 1.87 14.98
CA MET A 400 -0.37 2.60 15.99
C MET A 400 -0.72 2.17 17.43
N ASN A 401 -2.00 1.93 17.72
CA ASN A 401 -2.47 1.45 19.03
C ASN A 401 -2.04 0.02 19.36
N ASP A 402 -1.41 -0.71 18.43
CA ASP A 402 -0.85 -2.02 18.68
C ASP A 402 0.58 -1.95 19.24
N PHE A 403 1.24 -0.78 19.19
CA PHE A 403 2.57 -0.57 19.74
C PHE A 403 2.55 0.08 21.13
N GLU A 404 3.68 -0.02 21.84
CA GLU A 404 3.83 0.58 23.17
C GLU A 404 3.69 2.11 23.10
N LEU A 405 4.33 2.70 22.10
CA LEU A 405 4.35 4.12 21.77
C LEU A 405 4.82 4.28 20.33
N VAL A 406 4.63 5.49 19.79
CA VAL A 406 5.00 5.85 18.42
C VAL A 406 6.06 6.94 18.45
N LEU A 407 7.15 6.73 17.71
CA LEU A 407 8.11 7.74 17.31
C LEU A 407 7.87 8.02 15.83
N TRP A 408 7.67 9.28 15.46
CA TRP A 408 7.44 9.69 14.07
C TRP A 408 8.37 10.84 13.74
N PHE A 409 9.07 10.75 12.62
CA PHE A 409 9.91 11.83 12.13
C PHE A 409 9.71 12.06 10.64
N THR A 410 9.85 13.31 10.21
CA THR A 410 9.62 13.73 8.81
C THR A 410 10.89 14.18 8.10
N GLY A 411 12.05 14.02 8.74
CA GLY A 411 13.34 14.41 8.17
C GLY A 411 13.44 15.86 7.74
N ASP A 412 14.08 16.05 6.58
CA ASP A 412 14.31 17.33 5.91
C ASP A 412 13.13 17.75 5.00
N ASP A 413 12.02 17.01 4.99
CA ASP A 413 10.86 17.37 4.14
C ASP A 413 10.19 18.65 4.65
N TYR A 414 9.99 19.58 3.72
CA TYR A 414 9.32 20.88 3.89
C TYR A 414 8.09 21.03 2.98
N SER A 415 7.91 20.11 2.04
CA SER A 415 6.97 20.23 0.92
C SER A 415 5.78 19.28 1.01
N THR A 416 6.00 18.09 1.56
CA THR A 416 4.99 17.03 1.76
C THR A 416 5.07 16.44 3.16
N VAL A 417 5.38 17.29 4.15
CA VAL A 417 5.69 16.92 5.54
C VAL A 417 4.72 15.94 6.19
N ILE A 418 3.43 16.01 5.83
CA ILE A 418 2.41 15.09 6.35
C ILE A 418 1.19 15.02 5.42
N ASP A 419 0.65 13.81 5.20
CA ASP A 419 -0.53 13.59 4.37
C ASP A 419 -1.86 13.71 5.18
N ASN A 420 -3.00 13.79 4.46
CA ASN A 420 -4.32 13.92 5.10
C ASN A 420 -4.76 12.67 5.87
N ASP A 421 -4.36 11.48 5.43
CA ASP A 421 -4.60 10.22 6.15
C ASP A 421 -3.76 10.13 7.42
N ASP A 422 -2.54 10.67 7.42
CA ASP A 422 -1.71 10.78 8.63
C ASP A 422 -2.35 11.73 9.65
N LEU A 423 -2.83 12.89 9.22
CA LEU A 423 -3.57 13.82 10.09
C LEU A 423 -4.78 13.11 10.76
N ALA A 424 -5.52 12.31 9.99
CA ALA A 424 -6.65 11.55 10.52
C ALA A 424 -6.20 10.44 11.49
N ALA A 425 -5.14 9.71 11.16
CA ALA A 425 -4.61 8.63 11.98
C ALA A 425 -4.02 9.14 13.30
N LEU A 426 -3.17 10.17 13.25
CA LEU A 426 -2.58 10.83 14.41
C LEU A 426 -3.65 11.43 15.33
N GLN A 427 -4.66 12.10 14.76
CA GLN A 427 -5.79 12.60 15.54
C GLN A 427 -6.49 11.46 16.30
N ASN A 428 -6.80 10.35 15.63
CA ASN A 428 -7.49 9.23 16.26
C ASN A 428 -6.61 8.51 17.30
N TYR A 429 -5.31 8.38 17.04
CA TYR A 429 -4.35 7.81 17.98
C TYR A 429 -4.23 8.67 19.25
N MET A 430 -4.02 9.99 19.10
CA MET A 430 -3.94 10.91 20.22
C MET A 430 -5.27 11.03 20.97
N THR A 431 -6.41 11.13 20.29
CA THR A 431 -7.72 11.15 21.00
C THR A 431 -8.01 9.84 21.73
N GLY A 432 -7.43 8.72 21.30
CA GLY A 432 -7.49 7.41 21.95
C GLY A 432 -6.52 7.22 23.13
N GLY A 433 -5.70 8.23 23.47
CA GLY A 433 -4.75 8.14 24.59
C GLY A 433 -3.34 7.69 24.21
N GLY A 434 -2.99 7.74 22.93
CA GLY A 434 -1.68 7.35 22.43
C GLY A 434 -0.50 8.09 23.09
N LYS A 435 0.68 7.48 23.00
CA LYS A 435 1.97 8.05 23.41
C LYS A 435 2.78 8.35 22.14
N LEU A 436 3.09 9.62 21.89
CA LEU A 436 3.72 10.08 20.65
C LEU A 436 4.98 10.90 20.93
N PHE A 437 6.09 10.51 20.32
CA PHE A 437 7.19 11.42 20.02
C PHE A 437 7.11 11.81 18.55
N PHE A 438 7.10 13.11 18.25
CA PHE A 438 7.09 13.62 16.89
C PHE A 438 8.23 14.62 16.68
N SER A 439 9.02 14.43 15.63
CA SER A 439 10.19 15.23 15.28
C SER A 439 10.06 15.76 13.87
N SER A 440 10.07 17.07 13.70
CA SER A 440 10.00 17.70 12.37
C SER A 440 10.48 19.13 12.47
N GLN A 441 11.32 19.57 11.54
CA GLN A 441 11.70 20.98 11.48
C GLN A 441 10.57 21.87 10.94
N ASP A 442 9.76 21.32 10.04
CA ASP A 442 8.87 22.11 9.16
C ASP A 442 7.36 21.88 9.38
N LEU A 443 6.95 20.96 10.27
CA LEU A 443 5.52 20.69 10.50
C LEU A 443 4.74 21.96 10.89
N GLY A 444 5.35 22.81 11.73
CA GLY A 444 4.75 24.08 12.16
C GLY A 444 4.48 25.02 10.98
N TYR A 445 5.50 25.28 10.16
CA TYR A 445 5.39 26.07 8.95
C TYR A 445 4.37 25.48 7.98
N PHE A 446 4.52 24.18 7.66
CA PHE A 446 3.68 23.46 6.71
C PHE A 446 2.19 23.60 7.03
N LEU A 447 1.79 23.35 8.27
CA LEU A 447 0.36 23.36 8.67
C LEU A 447 -0.21 24.76 8.92
N ASN A 448 0.62 25.78 9.12
CA ASN A 448 0.14 27.15 9.43
C ASN A 448 0.27 28.13 8.26
N VAL A 449 1.23 27.91 7.36
CA VAL A 449 1.54 28.81 6.25
C VAL A 449 1.17 28.17 4.91
N THR A 450 1.63 26.95 4.66
CA THR A 450 1.46 26.26 3.36
C THR A 450 0.10 25.57 3.27
N ASN A 451 -0.44 25.08 4.39
CA ASN A 451 -1.76 24.47 4.51
C ASN A 451 -2.59 25.06 5.66
N PRO A 452 -2.90 26.38 5.63
CA PRO A 452 -3.48 27.09 6.77
C PRO A 452 -4.89 26.61 7.18
N GLY A 453 -5.57 25.81 6.33
CA GLY A 453 -6.87 25.22 6.65
C GLY A 453 -6.83 24.26 7.85
N VAL A 454 -5.65 23.77 8.22
CA VAL A 454 -5.43 22.86 9.35
C VAL A 454 -4.60 23.49 10.49
N ALA A 455 -4.35 24.80 10.47
CA ALA A 455 -3.64 25.49 11.56
C ALA A 455 -4.29 25.27 12.95
N GLY A 456 -5.62 25.24 13.00
CA GLY A 456 -6.36 24.94 14.23
C GLY A 456 -6.19 23.50 14.71
N TRP A 457 -5.98 22.56 13.78
CA TRP A 457 -5.69 21.16 14.09
C TRP A 457 -4.33 21.04 14.79
N TYR A 458 -3.29 21.69 14.25
CA TYR A 458 -1.95 21.72 14.84
C TYR A 458 -1.97 22.23 16.29
N ASN A 459 -2.60 23.39 16.53
CA ASN A 459 -2.72 23.95 17.89
C ASN A 459 -3.46 23.01 18.86
N THR A 460 -4.44 22.26 18.37
CA THR A 460 -5.29 21.37 19.19
C THR A 460 -4.58 20.08 19.58
N TYR A 461 -3.84 19.47 18.64
CA TYR A 461 -3.27 18.13 18.79
C TYR A 461 -1.78 18.13 19.07
N PHE A 462 -1.00 19.01 18.45
CA PHE A 462 0.42 19.16 18.79
C PHE A 462 0.66 20.05 20.00
N LYS A 463 -0.41 20.69 20.52
CA LYS A 463 -0.36 21.60 21.67
C LYS A 463 0.73 22.67 21.53
N ALA A 464 0.97 23.09 20.29
CA ALA A 464 1.97 24.08 19.94
C ALA A 464 1.34 25.19 19.08
N THR A 465 1.78 26.42 19.31
CA THR A 465 1.50 27.57 18.47
C THR A 465 2.75 27.91 17.68
N TYR A 466 2.65 27.88 16.35
CA TYR A 466 3.70 28.31 15.45
C TYR A 466 3.90 29.84 15.57
N LEU A 467 5.15 30.28 15.66
CA LEU A 467 5.50 31.70 15.81
C LEU A 467 6.17 32.24 14.55
N THR A 468 7.32 31.67 14.20
CA THR A 468 8.07 32.00 12.99
C THR A 468 8.80 30.76 12.49
N ASP A 469 9.15 30.80 11.22
CA ASP A 469 10.05 29.86 10.59
C ASP A 469 11.49 30.33 10.71
N ASP A 470 12.43 29.45 10.36
CA ASP A 470 13.87 29.74 10.22
C ASP A 470 14.46 30.41 11.47
N SER A 471 14.56 29.69 12.59
CA SER A 471 15.06 30.29 13.84
C SER A 471 16.53 30.74 13.75
N ASP A 472 17.32 30.19 12.82
CA ASP A 472 18.79 30.34 12.74
C ASP A 472 19.55 29.88 14.01
N GLU A 473 18.88 29.18 14.94
CA GLU A 473 19.45 28.73 16.22
C GLU A 473 19.75 27.21 16.23
N ASN A 474 21.04 26.86 16.39
CA ASN A 474 21.53 25.47 16.32
C ASN A 474 21.85 24.86 17.69
N THR A 475 21.20 25.36 18.75
CA THR A 475 21.38 24.84 20.10
C THR A 475 20.05 24.84 20.82
N ILE A 476 19.77 23.76 21.55
CA ILE A 476 18.57 23.62 22.38
C ILE A 476 18.94 23.47 23.84
N VAL A 477 18.18 24.12 24.71
CA VAL A 477 18.36 24.08 26.17
C VAL A 477 17.06 23.63 26.84
N GLY A 478 17.15 22.54 27.60
CA GLY A 478 16.02 21.97 28.32
C GLY A 478 15.42 22.95 29.33
N ASN A 479 14.10 22.96 29.42
CA ASN A 479 13.39 23.80 30.38
C ASN A 479 13.74 23.40 31.82
N ALA A 480 14.18 24.38 32.63
CA ALA A 480 14.67 24.16 34.00
C ALA A 480 13.62 23.55 34.95
N THR A 481 12.33 23.63 34.61
CA THR A 481 11.24 23.02 35.39
C THR A 481 10.55 21.87 34.66
N GLY A 482 11.05 21.48 33.49
CA GLY A 482 10.47 20.45 32.62
C GLY A 482 11.13 19.08 32.78
N PRO A 483 10.62 18.07 32.06
CA PRO A 483 11.14 16.70 32.12
C PRO A 483 12.57 16.56 31.57
N PHE A 484 13.01 17.48 30.72
CA PHE A 484 14.34 17.47 30.10
C PHE A 484 15.31 18.47 30.74
N VAL A 485 15.12 18.79 32.02
CA VAL A 485 16.03 19.68 32.76
C VAL A 485 17.48 19.21 32.68
N GLY A 486 18.39 20.13 32.36
CA GLY A 486 19.83 19.83 32.29
C GLY A 486 20.30 19.26 30.96
N HIS A 487 19.40 18.92 30.03
CA HIS A 487 19.77 18.56 28.67
C HIS A 487 20.11 19.80 27.85
N THR A 488 21.21 19.75 27.10
CA THR A 488 21.63 20.80 26.17
C THR A 488 22.35 20.14 25.01
N TYR A 489 21.92 20.45 23.79
CA TYR A 489 22.41 19.81 22.58
C TYR A 489 22.65 20.82 21.47
N GLU A 490 23.70 20.57 20.68
CA GLU A 490 23.89 21.19 19.37
C GLU A 490 23.06 20.40 18.34
N THR A 491 22.26 21.12 17.56
CA THR A 491 21.49 20.59 16.42
C THR A 491 22.20 20.95 15.11
N TYR A 492 21.90 20.24 14.03
CA TYR A 492 22.59 20.38 12.74
C TYR A 492 24.11 20.22 12.84
N ALA A 493 24.53 19.35 13.75
CA ALA A 493 25.94 19.07 13.99
C ALA A 493 26.56 18.26 12.84
N PRO A 494 27.89 18.32 12.63
CA PRO A 494 28.55 17.60 11.54
C PRO A 494 28.37 16.07 11.54
N ASP A 495 28.03 15.47 12.69
CA ASP A 495 27.75 14.04 12.86
C ASP A 495 26.26 13.73 13.16
N GLY A 496 25.39 14.72 12.97
CA GLY A 496 23.94 14.55 12.85
C GLY A 496 23.51 14.28 11.41
N ALA A 497 22.20 14.16 11.19
CA ALA A 497 21.64 14.02 9.85
C ALA A 497 21.95 15.27 8.98
N PRO A 498 22.39 15.09 7.72
CA PRO A 498 22.86 16.17 6.87
C PRO A 498 21.71 16.87 6.14
N PHE A 499 20.93 17.66 6.85
CA PHE A 499 19.82 18.42 6.27
C PHE A 499 20.34 19.53 5.33
N ALA A 500 19.58 19.85 4.28
CA ALA A 500 19.94 20.88 3.31
C ALA A 500 19.95 22.29 3.91
N GLY A 501 19.16 22.50 4.96
CA GLY A 501 19.10 23.74 5.71
C GLY A 501 18.68 23.51 7.16
N ALA A 502 18.90 24.54 7.98
CA ALA A 502 18.39 24.62 9.33
C ALA A 502 17.13 25.51 9.30
N TRP A 503 15.99 24.88 9.00
CA TRP A 503 14.69 25.55 8.81
C TRP A 503 13.73 25.27 9.98
N GLN A 504 14.29 25.11 11.17
CA GLN A 504 13.53 24.80 12.36
C GLN A 504 12.57 25.95 12.75
N SER A 505 11.32 25.59 13.01
CA SER A 505 10.28 26.51 13.45
C SER A 505 10.42 26.89 14.93
N GLU A 506 10.14 28.17 15.26
CA GLU A 506 9.90 28.62 16.63
C GLU A 506 8.45 28.38 17.06
N ILE A 507 8.27 27.84 18.27
CA ILE A 507 6.96 27.52 18.80
C ILE A 507 6.74 28.04 20.23
N ALA A 508 5.46 28.18 20.60
CA ALA A 508 5.01 28.42 21.97
C ALA A 508 4.05 27.30 22.43
N PRO A 509 4.00 27.00 23.74
CA PRO A 509 3.07 26.02 24.27
C PRO A 509 1.64 26.57 24.25
N THR A 510 0.65 25.70 24.03
CA THR A 510 -0.78 26.03 24.12
C THR A 510 -1.59 24.84 24.63
N GLY A 511 -2.84 25.09 25.03
CA GLY A 511 -3.77 24.00 25.37
C GLY A 511 -3.32 23.07 26.51
N GLY A 512 -2.49 23.58 27.43
CA GLY A 512 -2.00 22.85 28.61
C GLY A 512 -0.65 22.16 28.45
N SER A 513 0.02 22.27 27.29
CA SER A 513 1.42 21.82 27.16
C SER A 513 2.39 22.72 27.93
N GLN A 514 3.60 22.22 28.10
CA GLN A 514 4.74 22.94 28.67
C GLN A 514 5.87 22.98 27.65
N LEU A 515 6.70 24.03 27.69
CA LEU A 515 7.93 24.04 26.90
C LEU A 515 8.86 22.92 27.37
N ALA A 516 9.31 22.12 26.41
CA ALA A 516 10.33 21.11 26.58
C ALA A 516 11.73 21.74 26.49
N PHE A 517 11.92 22.57 25.47
CA PHE A 517 13.20 23.19 25.11
C PHE A 517 13.01 24.63 24.64
N TYR A 518 14.06 25.43 24.88
CA TYR A 518 14.28 26.75 24.30
C TYR A 518 15.38 26.67 23.25
N TYR A 519 15.31 27.47 22.20
CA TYR A 519 16.48 27.73 21.33
C TYR A 519 17.52 28.61 22.05
N ASP A 520 18.81 28.31 21.90
CA ASP A 520 19.98 28.99 22.48
C ASP A 520 20.05 29.01 24.02
N LYS A 521 19.07 29.64 24.68
CA LYS A 521 19.05 29.83 26.14
C LYS A 521 17.64 29.91 26.71
N ALA A 522 17.54 29.66 28.01
CA ALA A 522 16.28 29.78 28.74
C ALA A 522 15.65 31.17 28.56
N GLY A 523 14.38 31.20 28.17
CA GLY A 523 13.61 32.42 27.92
C GLY A 523 13.60 32.91 26.48
N SER A 524 14.34 32.26 25.57
CA SER A 524 14.20 32.41 24.12
C SER A 524 12.90 31.76 23.60
N PRO A 525 12.59 31.81 22.29
CA PRO A 525 11.51 31.04 21.69
C PRO A 525 11.66 29.53 21.89
N GLY A 526 10.55 28.79 21.82
CA GLY A 526 10.52 27.36 22.11
C GLY A 526 10.96 26.52 20.92
N ALA A 527 11.70 25.45 21.20
CA ALA A 527 12.12 24.43 20.23
C ALA A 527 11.31 23.13 20.34
N GLY A 528 10.55 22.97 21.43
CA GLY A 528 9.76 21.77 21.66
C GLY A 528 8.76 21.94 22.79
N VAL A 529 7.71 21.10 22.78
CA VAL A 529 6.70 21.04 23.84
C VAL A 529 6.50 19.61 24.32
N VAL A 530 6.05 19.50 25.57
CA VAL A 530 5.53 18.25 26.14
C VAL A 530 4.10 18.44 26.61
N TYR A 531 3.29 17.39 26.52
CA TYR A 531 1.92 17.37 27.03
C TYR A 531 1.62 16.05 27.71
N ASP A 532 0.97 16.15 28.87
CA ASP A 532 0.48 15.02 29.67
C ASP A 532 -0.99 15.32 30.03
N GLY A 533 -1.92 14.61 29.39
CA GLY A 533 -3.35 14.83 29.54
C GLY A 533 -4.16 13.70 28.92
N THR A 534 -5.02 14.01 27.95
CA THR A 534 -5.81 13.00 27.25
C THR A 534 -4.95 11.98 26.49
N TYR A 535 -3.75 12.40 26.07
CA TYR A 535 -2.69 11.61 25.48
C TYR A 535 -1.36 12.17 25.96
N ARG A 536 -0.27 11.54 25.50
CA ARG A 536 1.07 11.98 25.81
C ARG A 536 1.86 12.34 24.58
N LEU A 537 2.51 13.51 24.64
CA LEU A 537 3.22 14.07 23.51
C LEU A 537 4.58 14.60 23.94
N VAL A 538 5.59 14.28 23.14
CA VAL A 538 6.82 15.04 22.98
C VAL A 538 6.84 15.51 21.54
N TYR A 539 6.90 16.81 21.30
CA TYR A 539 7.01 17.36 19.95
C TYR A 539 8.21 18.31 19.87
N PHE A 540 9.06 18.09 18.89
CA PHE A 540 10.18 18.95 18.55
C PHE A 540 9.96 19.60 17.19
N ALA A 541 10.15 20.91 17.15
CA ALA A 541 10.06 21.73 15.94
C ALA A 541 11.42 21.84 15.22
N PHE A 542 12.26 20.80 15.36
CA PHE A 542 13.56 20.60 14.74
C PHE A 542 13.74 19.10 14.50
N GLY A 543 14.66 18.71 13.61
CA GLY A 543 15.03 17.30 13.40
C GLY A 543 15.89 16.78 14.55
N TRP A 544 15.39 15.85 15.35
CA TRP A 544 16.13 15.20 16.44
C TRP A 544 17.38 14.44 15.96
N GLU A 545 17.31 13.84 14.78
CA GLU A 545 18.40 13.17 14.07
C GLU A 545 19.59 14.10 13.77
N THR A 546 19.37 15.42 13.77
CA THR A 546 20.41 16.43 13.55
C THR A 546 21.30 16.68 14.78
N ILE A 547 20.93 16.13 15.95
CA ILE A 547 21.68 16.31 17.20
C ILE A 547 23.06 15.68 17.09
N GLY A 548 24.10 16.42 17.47
CA GLY A 548 25.48 15.94 17.45
C GLY A 548 25.79 14.90 18.53
N GLY A 549 26.57 13.88 18.17
CA GLY A 549 27.04 12.83 19.06
C GLY A 549 26.05 11.68 19.28
N ALA A 550 26.44 10.46 18.93
CA ALA A 550 25.63 9.25 19.15
C ALA A 550 25.24 9.02 20.63
N THR A 551 26.14 9.34 21.57
CA THR A 551 25.82 9.25 23.01
C THR A 551 24.77 10.27 23.43
N ASN A 552 24.81 11.48 22.89
CA ASN A 552 23.81 12.51 23.17
C ASN A 552 22.43 12.06 22.66
N ARG A 553 22.36 11.56 21.42
CA ARG A 553 21.14 10.99 20.86
C ARG A 553 20.61 9.85 21.72
N ARG A 554 21.46 8.88 22.10
CA ARG A 554 21.09 7.77 22.99
C ARG A 554 20.53 8.26 24.33
N ASP A 555 21.26 9.14 25.03
CA ASP A 555 20.85 9.67 26.34
C ASP A 555 19.55 10.50 26.23
N PHE A 556 19.36 11.20 25.11
CA PHE A 556 18.14 11.97 24.88
C PHE A 556 16.94 11.09 24.57
N MET A 557 17.11 10.08 23.70
CA MET A 557 16.07 9.09 23.41
C MET A 557 15.62 8.42 24.71
N GLN A 558 16.55 8.06 25.59
CA GLN A 558 16.22 7.51 26.91
C GLN A 558 15.28 8.43 27.69
N ALA A 559 15.61 9.73 27.80
CA ALA A 559 14.79 10.69 28.52
C ALA A 559 13.39 10.87 27.88
N ILE A 560 13.30 10.81 26.55
CA ILE A 560 12.04 10.89 25.80
C ILE A 560 11.16 9.68 26.13
N LEU A 561 11.72 8.47 26.06
CA LEU A 561 11.01 7.22 26.37
C LEU A 561 10.60 7.17 27.84
N GLU A 562 11.50 7.53 28.77
CA GLU A 562 11.19 7.64 30.20
C GLU A 562 10.05 8.61 30.45
N TYR A 563 10.09 9.79 29.82
CA TYR A 563 8.95 10.71 29.85
C TYR A 563 7.72 10.00 29.34
N LEU A 564 7.65 9.52 28.10
CA LEU A 564 6.42 8.92 27.52
C LEU A 564 5.85 7.74 28.34
N ARG A 565 6.69 6.96 29.03
CA ARG A 565 6.30 5.83 29.88
C ARG A 565 5.77 6.22 31.26
N SER A 566 6.27 7.29 31.88
CA SER A 566 6.09 7.55 33.33
C SER A 566 4.77 8.19 33.82
N GLY A 567 3.68 8.22 33.04
CA GLY A 567 2.64 9.25 33.18
C GLY A 567 1.25 8.68 33.16
N THR A 568 0.35 9.47 33.72
CA THR A 568 -0.98 9.03 34.12
C THR A 568 -1.98 9.29 33.02
N VAL A 569 -1.76 8.76 31.82
CA VAL A 569 -2.80 8.80 30.78
C VAL A 569 -4.05 8.15 31.41
N GLY A 570 -5.19 8.83 31.37
CA GLY A 570 -6.41 8.45 32.10
C GLY A 570 -7.09 7.16 31.64
N VAL A 571 -6.38 6.30 30.92
CA VAL A 571 -6.76 4.93 30.63
C VAL A 571 -6.12 4.06 31.70
N ASP A 572 -6.93 3.27 32.41
CA ASP A 572 -6.45 2.35 33.42
C ASP A 572 -5.33 1.49 32.81
N GLU A 573 -4.08 1.62 33.26
CA GLU A 573 -2.95 0.82 32.73
C GLU A 573 -3.22 -0.68 32.91
N THR A 574 -4.16 -1.06 33.77
CA THR A 574 -4.66 -2.44 33.94
C THR A 574 -5.72 -2.87 32.91
N GLU A 575 -6.21 -1.97 32.04
CA GLU A 575 -7.10 -2.27 30.91
C GLU A 575 -6.43 -2.11 29.54
N LEU A 576 -5.19 -1.64 29.46
CA LEU A 576 -4.42 -1.76 28.22
C LEU A 576 -4.09 -3.25 28.02
N PRO A 577 -4.59 -3.89 26.95
CA PRO A 577 -4.22 -5.27 26.67
C PRO A 577 -2.70 -5.34 26.55
N ALA A 578 -2.08 -6.44 26.99
CA ALA A 578 -0.79 -6.79 26.43
C ALA A 578 -0.95 -6.82 24.90
N LYS A 579 -0.01 -6.25 24.15
CA LYS A 579 -0.12 -6.09 22.68
C LYS A 579 1.28 -6.06 22.04
N PRO A 580 1.49 -6.52 20.79
CA PRO A 580 0.46 -7.03 19.86
C PRO A 580 0.86 -8.32 19.12
N LEU A 581 0.06 -8.68 18.12
CA LEU A 581 0.62 -9.19 16.87
C LEU A 581 0.34 -8.11 15.82
N LEU A 582 1.30 -7.78 14.96
CA LEU A 582 1.02 -7.05 13.72
C LEU A 582 1.79 -7.75 12.61
N MET A 583 1.14 -8.00 11.48
CA MET A 583 1.75 -8.53 10.27
C MET A 583 1.62 -7.52 9.13
N SER A 584 2.75 -7.14 8.54
CA SER A 584 2.86 -6.16 7.45
C SER A 584 2.57 -6.79 6.08
#